data_AF-X0XBD1-F1
#
_entry.id   AF-X0XBD1-F1
#
_cell.length_a   1.000
_cell.length_b   1.000
_cell.length_c   1.000
_cell.angle_alpha   90.00
_cell.angle_beta   90.00
_cell.angle_gamma   90.00
#
_symmetry.space_group_name_H-M   'P 1'
#
loop_
_entity.id
_entity.type
_entity.pdbx_description
1 polymer ?
#
loop_
_entity_poly.entity_id
_entity_poly.type
_entity_poly.pdbx_seq_one_letter_code
_entity_poly.pdbx_strand_id
1 'polypeptide(L)'
;ITGRDWLMEHLYQFPSSPATELLDLKFGRVKIVAVVSKDLPVADVYSLKQLYAERLVPIRVASEYVNIADKCARDNHLGVYKVIPTWGASEAFLPEDADLLIENTETGRTLARHNLKIIDTLFESTACLIGNKDSAFSLTRGERIKSITETLQAAVEDGKN
;
A
#
# COMPACT_ATOMS: atom_id res chain seq x y z
N ILE A 1 -15.68 -1.81 5.92
CA ILE A 1 -15.02 -0.60 5.38
C ILE A 1 -13.60 -0.63 5.89
N THR A 2 -12.61 -0.47 5.01
CA THR A 2 -11.18 -0.34 5.35
C THR A 2 -10.49 0.47 4.24
N GLY A 3 -9.20 0.73 4.36
CA GLY A 3 -8.44 1.38 3.29
C GLY A 3 -8.25 0.46 2.07
N ARG A 4 -8.20 1.06 0.87
CA ARG A 4 -7.92 0.34 -0.39
C ARG A 4 -6.57 -0.38 -0.35
N ASP A 5 -5.58 0.18 0.32
CA ASP A 5 -4.29 -0.44 0.64
C ASP A 5 -4.45 -1.81 1.31
N TRP A 6 -5.32 -1.96 2.30
CA TRP A 6 -5.59 -3.26 2.92
C TRP A 6 -6.33 -4.24 1.99
N LEU A 7 -7.21 -3.74 1.11
CA LEU A 7 -7.80 -4.58 0.06
C LEU A 7 -6.74 -5.09 -0.90
N MET A 8 -5.84 -4.22 -1.36
CA MET A 8 -4.76 -4.58 -2.28
C MET A 8 -3.76 -5.56 -1.63
N GLU A 9 -3.38 -5.31 -0.37
CA GLU A 9 -2.54 -6.20 0.44
C GLU A 9 -3.14 -7.61 0.49
N HIS A 10 -4.44 -7.73 0.79
CA HIS A 10 -5.16 -9.00 0.81
C HIS A 10 -5.21 -9.66 -0.58
N LEU A 11 -5.51 -8.90 -1.65
CA LEU A 11 -5.62 -9.43 -3.01
C LEU A 11 -4.27 -9.85 -3.60
N TYR A 12 -3.16 -9.24 -3.17
CA TYR A 12 -1.82 -9.68 -3.56
C TYR A 12 -1.45 -11.02 -2.93
N GLN A 13 -1.90 -11.29 -1.69
CA GLN A 13 -1.76 -12.60 -1.08
C GLN A 13 -2.73 -13.64 -1.67
N PHE A 14 -3.97 -13.23 -1.93
CA PHE A 14 -5.06 -14.10 -2.39
C PHE A 14 -5.72 -13.58 -3.68
N PRO A 15 -5.07 -13.70 -4.86
CA PRO A 15 -5.60 -13.15 -6.11
C PRO A 15 -6.96 -13.71 -6.54
N SER A 16 -7.31 -14.92 -6.09
CA SER A 16 -8.61 -15.54 -6.37
C SER A 16 -9.72 -15.12 -5.42
N SER A 17 -9.41 -14.34 -4.37
CA SER A 17 -10.38 -13.91 -3.38
C SER A 17 -11.55 -13.18 -4.04
N PRO A 18 -12.80 -13.38 -3.57
CA PRO A 18 -13.94 -12.67 -4.12
C PRO A 18 -14.09 -11.25 -3.57
N ALA A 19 -13.18 -10.80 -2.70
CA ALA A 19 -13.20 -9.44 -2.16
C ALA A 19 -13.02 -8.41 -3.29
N THR A 20 -13.91 -7.43 -3.35
CA THR A 20 -13.85 -6.32 -4.31
C THR A 20 -14.26 -5.02 -3.66
N GLU A 21 -13.71 -3.91 -4.16
CA GLU A 21 -14.22 -2.58 -3.86
C GLU A 21 -15.64 -2.46 -4.45
N LEU A 22 -16.61 -2.10 -3.61
CA LEU A 22 -17.97 -1.76 -4.02
C LEU A 22 -18.17 -0.25 -4.19
N LEU A 23 -17.47 0.53 -3.35
CA LEU A 23 -17.60 1.98 -3.31
C LEU A 23 -16.34 2.62 -2.71
N ASP A 24 -15.80 3.62 -3.40
CA ASP A 24 -14.80 4.54 -2.87
C ASP A 24 -15.46 5.62 -2.02
N LEU A 25 -15.10 5.70 -0.73
CA LEU A 25 -15.66 6.68 0.20
C LEU A 25 -14.88 8.01 0.20
N LYS A 26 -13.76 8.09 -0.51
CA LYS A 26 -12.99 9.32 -0.79
C LYS A 26 -12.47 10.09 0.44
N PHE A 27 -12.47 9.47 1.62
CA PHE A 27 -11.86 10.02 2.84
C PHE A 27 -10.66 9.18 3.30
N GLY A 28 -9.85 9.73 4.22
CA GLY A 28 -8.65 9.05 4.72
C GLY A 28 -7.60 8.81 3.63
N ARG A 29 -7.39 9.80 2.75
CA ARG A 29 -6.48 9.67 1.61
C ARG A 29 -5.04 9.56 2.07
N VAL A 30 -4.38 8.49 1.66
CA VAL A 30 -2.93 8.27 1.84
C VAL A 30 -2.31 7.83 0.52
N LYS A 31 -0.98 7.91 0.44
CA LYS A 31 -0.18 7.34 -0.64
C LYS A 31 0.62 6.17 -0.08
N ILE A 32 0.64 5.04 -0.78
CA ILE A 32 1.58 3.96 -0.49
C ILE A 32 2.85 4.23 -1.29
N VAL A 33 3.97 4.36 -0.60
CA VAL A 33 5.21 4.91 -1.15
C VAL A 33 6.40 3.99 -0.89
N ALA A 34 7.38 4.05 -1.79
CA ALA A 34 8.69 3.47 -1.60
C ALA A 34 9.65 4.53 -1.05
N VAL A 35 10.33 4.22 0.05
CA VAL A 35 11.08 5.17 0.86
C VAL A 35 12.48 4.64 1.15
N VAL A 36 13.48 5.51 1.11
CA VAL A 36 14.88 5.21 1.47
C VAL A 36 15.46 6.32 2.33
N SER A 37 16.62 6.08 2.95
CA SER A 37 17.40 7.14 3.60
C SER A 37 17.76 8.24 2.59
N LYS A 38 17.68 9.51 2.99
CA LYS A 38 18.13 10.65 2.16
C LYS A 38 19.60 10.56 1.78
N ASP A 39 20.41 9.93 2.63
CA ASP A 39 21.84 9.79 2.46
C ASP A 39 22.19 8.74 1.39
N LEU A 40 21.23 7.90 0.99
CA LEU A 40 21.41 6.93 -0.10
C LEU A 40 21.41 7.67 -1.45
N PRO A 41 22.43 7.52 -2.32
CA PRO A 41 22.56 8.27 -3.57
C PRO A 41 21.68 7.71 -4.70
N VAL A 42 20.39 7.53 -4.43
CA VAL A 42 19.38 7.04 -5.37
C VAL A 42 18.24 8.05 -5.51
N ALA A 43 17.63 8.13 -6.68
CA ALA A 43 16.51 9.04 -6.97
C ALA A 43 15.18 8.30 -7.10
N ASP A 44 15.24 7.03 -7.48
CA ASP A 44 14.10 6.20 -7.86
C ASP A 44 14.41 4.72 -7.59
N VAL A 45 13.42 3.84 -7.81
CA VAL A 45 13.58 2.40 -7.61
C VAL A 45 14.55 1.78 -8.62
N TYR A 46 14.71 2.37 -9.79
CA TYR A 46 15.65 1.91 -10.82
C TYR A 46 17.11 2.12 -10.38
N SER A 47 17.45 3.30 -9.90
CA SER A 47 18.77 3.61 -9.33
C SER A 47 19.05 2.82 -8.05
N LEU A 48 18.03 2.53 -7.24
CA LEU A 48 18.14 1.57 -6.13
C LEU A 48 18.52 0.18 -6.63
N LYS A 49 17.82 -0.35 -7.64
CA LYS A 49 18.16 -1.64 -8.25
C LYS A 49 19.60 -1.66 -8.76
N GLN A 50 20.03 -0.63 -9.48
CA GLN A 50 21.40 -0.53 -10.00
C GLN A 50 22.44 -0.56 -8.87
N LEU A 51 22.20 0.16 -7.78
CA LEU A 51 23.10 0.20 -6.62
C LEU A 51 23.31 -1.19 -5.99
N TYR A 52 22.33 -2.07 -6.08
CA TYR A 52 22.37 -3.42 -5.50
C TYR A 52 22.61 -4.54 -6.53
N ALA A 53 22.72 -4.23 -7.82
CA ALA A 53 22.83 -5.23 -8.88
C ALA A 53 24.04 -6.17 -8.74
N GLU A 54 25.16 -5.66 -8.21
CA GLU A 54 26.41 -6.42 -8.01
C GLU A 54 26.58 -6.92 -6.56
N ARG A 55 25.63 -6.59 -5.68
CA ARG A 55 25.70 -6.98 -4.27
C ARG A 55 25.17 -8.40 -4.10
N LEU A 56 25.92 -9.21 -3.37
CA LEU A 56 25.50 -10.56 -2.98
C LEU A 56 24.60 -10.56 -1.72
N VAL A 57 24.30 -9.40 -1.15
CA VAL A 57 23.42 -9.27 0.02
C VAL A 57 21.99 -8.94 -0.42
N PRO A 58 20.97 -9.60 0.16
CA PRO A 58 19.58 -9.30 -0.14
C PRO A 58 19.22 -7.85 0.21
N ILE A 59 18.43 -7.19 -0.63
CA ILE A 59 17.77 -5.93 -0.26
C ILE A 59 16.77 -6.22 0.85
N ARG A 60 16.88 -5.53 1.98
CA ARG A 60 15.96 -5.64 3.11
C ARG A 60 14.82 -4.65 2.92
N VAL A 61 13.61 -5.16 2.74
CA VAL A 61 12.40 -4.36 2.51
C VAL A 61 11.52 -4.39 3.76
N ALA A 62 11.47 -3.32 4.53
CA ALA A 62 10.58 -3.19 5.69
C ALA A 62 9.18 -2.74 5.25
N SER A 63 8.13 -3.27 5.88
CA SER A 63 6.74 -2.85 5.63
C SER A 63 5.75 -3.46 6.63
N GLU A 64 4.68 -2.74 6.98
CA GLU A 64 3.47 -3.34 7.55
C GLU A 64 2.65 -4.07 6.47
N TYR A 65 2.81 -3.67 5.20
CA TYR A 65 2.17 -4.22 4.00
C TYR A 65 3.11 -5.20 3.29
N VAL A 66 3.25 -6.41 3.84
CA VAL A 66 4.26 -7.37 3.37
C VAL A 66 4.02 -7.86 1.94
N ASN A 67 2.77 -7.99 1.50
CA ASN A 67 2.42 -8.46 0.15
C ASN A 67 2.57 -7.34 -0.89
N ILE A 68 2.25 -6.09 -0.53
CA ILE A 68 2.56 -4.92 -1.36
C ILE A 68 4.07 -4.76 -1.50
N ALA A 69 4.82 -4.91 -0.40
CA ALA A 69 6.28 -4.81 -0.42
C ALA A 69 6.93 -5.90 -1.28
N ASP A 70 6.49 -7.14 -1.10
CA ASP A 70 6.89 -8.26 -1.93
C ASP A 70 6.61 -7.96 -3.42
N LYS A 71 5.39 -7.50 -3.74
CA LYS A 71 5.01 -7.15 -5.12
C LYS A 71 5.87 -6.03 -5.71
N CYS A 72 6.10 -4.96 -4.95
CA CYS A 72 6.97 -3.87 -5.37
C CYS A 72 8.38 -4.40 -5.73
N ALA A 73 8.95 -5.27 -4.91
CA ALA A 73 10.27 -5.83 -5.17
C ALA A 73 10.32 -6.71 -6.44
N ARG A 74 9.28 -7.53 -6.68
CA ARG A 74 9.20 -8.37 -7.89
C ARG A 74 8.96 -7.57 -9.15
N ASP A 75 8.00 -6.66 -9.13
CA ASP A 75 7.63 -5.85 -10.30
C ASP A 75 8.81 -4.97 -10.76
N ASN A 76 9.64 -4.51 -9.81
CA ASN A 76 10.85 -3.73 -10.10
C ASN A 76 12.09 -4.60 -10.35
N HIS A 77 11.99 -5.92 -10.23
CA HIS A 77 13.11 -6.86 -10.39
C HIS A 77 14.33 -6.49 -9.53
N LEU A 78 14.12 -6.28 -8.23
CA LEU A 78 15.14 -5.84 -7.27
C LEU A 78 16.27 -6.86 -6.99
N GLY A 79 16.27 -8.03 -7.64
CA GLY A 79 17.24 -9.08 -7.41
C GLY A 79 16.88 -9.92 -6.17
N VAL A 80 17.88 -10.28 -5.37
CA VAL A 80 17.65 -10.99 -4.10
C VAL A 80 17.14 -9.99 -3.06
N TYR A 81 16.00 -10.28 -2.43
CA TYR A 81 15.42 -9.43 -1.39
C TYR A 81 14.85 -10.26 -0.25
N LYS A 82 14.62 -9.61 0.90
CA LYS A 82 13.88 -10.16 2.04
C LYS A 82 12.91 -9.11 2.55
N VAL A 83 11.65 -9.50 2.71
CA VAL A 83 10.64 -8.67 3.36
C VAL A 83 10.74 -8.82 4.87
N ILE A 84 10.75 -7.71 5.60
CA ILE A 84 10.79 -7.61 7.05
C ILE A 84 9.46 -7.00 7.51
N PRO A 85 8.59 -7.76 8.18
CA PRO A 85 7.34 -7.20 8.71
C PRO A 85 7.65 -6.20 9.83
N THR A 86 6.91 -5.10 9.85
CA THR A 86 6.97 -4.08 10.92
C THR A 86 5.59 -3.88 11.56
N TRP A 87 5.58 -3.31 12.76
CA TRP A 87 4.35 -2.97 13.50
C TRP A 87 4.53 -1.63 14.18
N GLY A 88 4.25 -0.55 13.45
CA GLY A 88 4.52 0.83 13.84
C GLY A 88 6.00 1.22 13.85
N ALA A 89 6.26 2.53 13.95
CA ALA A 89 7.60 3.14 13.97
C ALA A 89 8.55 2.60 12.88
N SER A 90 8.01 2.33 11.70
CA SER A 90 8.72 1.71 10.58
C SER A 90 9.85 2.59 10.03
N GLU A 91 9.78 3.91 10.21
CA GLU A 91 10.84 4.84 9.81
C GLU A 91 12.16 4.55 10.51
N ALA A 92 12.13 3.97 11.71
CA ALA A 92 13.32 3.62 12.49
C ALA A 92 14.11 2.45 11.90
N PHE A 93 13.55 1.70 10.94
CA PHE A 93 14.27 0.61 10.29
C PHE A 93 15.33 1.11 9.30
N LEU A 94 15.20 2.34 8.78
CA LEU A 94 16.10 2.86 7.78
C LEU A 94 17.20 3.75 8.40
N PRO A 95 18.48 3.59 8.00
CA PRO A 95 19.04 2.54 7.12
C PRO A 95 19.58 1.29 7.84
N GLU A 96 19.55 1.25 9.17
CA GLU A 96 20.28 0.25 9.97
C GLU A 96 19.72 -1.16 9.78
N ASP A 97 18.39 -1.32 9.76
CA ASP A 97 17.69 -2.62 9.74
C ASP A 97 17.01 -2.93 8.39
N ALA A 98 16.85 -1.94 7.52
CA ALA A 98 16.31 -2.08 6.17
C ALA A 98 17.02 -1.17 5.15
N ASP A 99 16.86 -1.49 3.88
CA ASP A 99 17.39 -0.72 2.74
C ASP A 99 16.27 0.06 2.01
N LEU A 100 15.06 -0.49 2.06
CA LEU A 100 13.84 0.05 1.45
C LEU A 100 12.70 -0.08 2.47
N LEU A 101 11.87 0.96 2.58
CA LEU A 101 10.64 0.95 3.38
C LEU A 101 9.46 1.15 2.44
N ILE A 102 8.45 0.30 2.55
CA ILE A 102 7.13 0.50 1.95
C ILE A 102 6.19 0.94 3.05
N GLU A 103 5.62 2.14 2.91
CA GLU A 103 4.88 2.80 3.98
C GLU A 103 3.75 3.65 3.40
N ASN A 104 2.72 3.92 4.20
CA ASN A 104 1.70 4.88 3.85
C ASN A 104 2.11 6.31 4.27
N THR A 105 1.61 7.32 3.56
CA THR A 105 1.87 8.70 3.95
C THR A 105 0.77 9.64 3.48
N GLU A 106 0.37 10.56 4.35
CA GLU A 106 -0.55 11.64 3.99
C GLU A 106 0.20 12.81 3.32
N THR A 107 1.22 13.32 4.00
CA THR A 107 1.94 14.55 3.60
C THR A 107 3.44 14.35 3.40
N GLY A 108 4.00 13.20 3.76
CA GLY A 108 5.45 12.95 3.77
C GLY A 108 6.23 13.62 4.91
N ARG A 109 5.57 14.41 5.78
CA ARG A 109 6.26 15.18 6.84
C ARG A 109 6.97 14.30 7.86
N THR A 110 6.39 13.18 8.25
CA THR A 110 7.01 12.23 9.20
C THR A 110 8.28 11.64 8.60
N LEU A 111 8.20 11.08 7.39
CA LEU A 111 9.35 10.58 6.64
C LEU A 111 10.48 11.63 6.55
N ALA A 112 10.14 12.87 6.21
CA ALA A 112 11.12 13.94 6.09
C ALA A 112 11.81 14.29 7.41
N ARG A 113 11.11 14.21 8.56
CA ARG A 113 11.67 14.42 9.91
C ARG A 113 12.67 13.33 10.31
N HIS A 114 12.50 12.12 9.78
CA HIS A 114 13.39 10.97 10.01
C HIS A 114 14.51 10.85 8.96
N ASN A 115 14.84 11.93 8.26
CA ASN A 115 15.85 11.93 7.18
C ASN A 115 15.56 10.94 6.03
N LEU A 116 14.28 10.67 5.74
CA LEU A 116 13.88 9.77 4.67
C LEU A 116 13.35 10.53 3.45
N LYS A 117 13.46 9.91 2.27
CA LYS A 117 12.90 10.42 1.01
C LYS A 117 12.07 9.36 0.31
N ILE A 118 10.97 9.82 -0.29
CA ILE A 118 10.15 9.01 -1.19
C ILE A 118 10.87 8.93 -2.54
N ILE A 119 11.03 7.71 -3.05
CA ILE A 119 11.64 7.44 -4.36
C ILE A 119 10.63 6.91 -5.37
N ASP A 120 9.44 6.48 -4.92
CA ASP A 120 8.32 6.11 -5.79
C ASP A 120 6.99 6.20 -5.04
N THR A 121 5.90 6.42 -5.77
CA THR A 121 4.52 6.32 -5.26
C THR A 121 3.83 5.15 -5.96
N LEU A 122 3.57 4.08 -5.21
CA LEU A 122 3.00 2.85 -5.74
C LEU A 122 1.54 3.04 -6.14
N PHE A 123 0.73 3.63 -5.26
CA PHE A 123 -0.67 3.98 -5.54
C PHE A 123 -1.25 4.87 -4.43
N GLU A 124 -2.43 5.45 -4.67
CA GLU A 124 -3.22 6.16 -3.67
C GLU A 124 -4.29 5.25 -3.03
N SER A 125 -4.44 5.36 -1.71
CA SER A 125 -5.47 4.65 -0.95
C SER A 125 -6.45 5.65 -0.33
N THR A 126 -7.72 5.27 -0.33
CA THR A 126 -8.82 5.92 0.40
C THR A 126 -9.62 4.84 1.12
N ALA A 127 -10.42 5.23 2.10
CA ALA A 127 -11.39 4.31 2.70
C ALA A 127 -12.39 3.84 1.63
N CYS A 128 -12.66 2.53 1.60
CA CYS A 128 -13.60 1.93 0.68
C CYS A 128 -14.54 0.91 1.36
N LEU A 129 -15.74 0.80 0.81
CA LEU A 129 -16.65 -0.30 1.12
C LEU A 129 -16.20 -1.53 0.33
N ILE A 130 -15.86 -2.60 1.03
CA ILE A 130 -15.48 -3.88 0.43
C ILE A 130 -16.67 -4.84 0.51
N GLY A 131 -16.89 -5.57 -0.56
CA GLY A 131 -17.89 -6.61 -0.66
C GLY A 131 -17.37 -7.86 -1.33
N ASN A 132 -18.26 -8.81 -1.52
CA ASN A 132 -17.98 -10.06 -2.21
C ASN A 132 -18.58 -10.00 -3.63
N LYS A 133 -17.76 -10.20 -4.67
CA LYS A 133 -18.18 -10.17 -6.08
C LYS A 133 -19.26 -11.21 -6.42
N ASP A 134 -19.28 -12.31 -5.67
CA ASP A 134 -20.22 -13.43 -5.81
C ASP A 134 -21.49 -13.23 -4.96
N SER A 135 -21.63 -12.10 -4.26
CA SER A 135 -22.82 -11.85 -3.42
C SER A 135 -24.14 -11.73 -4.19
N ALA A 136 -24.08 -11.67 -5.53
CA ALA A 136 -25.23 -11.71 -6.43
C ALA A 136 -26.02 -13.04 -6.40
N PHE A 137 -25.49 -14.12 -5.82
CA PHE A 137 -26.17 -15.41 -5.76
C PHE A 137 -27.37 -15.47 -4.80
N SER A 138 -27.66 -14.41 -4.04
CA SER A 138 -28.83 -14.32 -3.15
C SER A 138 -29.56 -13.00 -3.35
N LEU A 139 -30.82 -13.06 -3.80
CA LEU A 139 -31.66 -11.88 -4.08
C LEU A 139 -31.76 -10.94 -2.87
N THR A 140 -32.05 -11.48 -1.68
CA THR A 140 -32.21 -10.70 -0.45
C THR A 140 -30.91 -10.07 0.04
N ARG A 141 -29.77 -10.74 -0.16
CA ARG A 141 -28.45 -10.21 0.19
C ARG A 141 -28.01 -9.11 -0.78
N GLY A 142 -28.27 -9.29 -2.08
CA GLY A 142 -27.99 -8.31 -3.11
C GLY A 142 -28.72 -6.98 -2.88
N GLU A 143 -30.02 -7.04 -2.55
CA GLU A 143 -30.82 -5.86 -2.22
C GLU A 143 -30.28 -5.08 -1.02
N ARG A 144 -29.90 -5.78 0.06
CA ARG A 144 -29.30 -5.15 1.25
C ARG A 144 -27.97 -4.49 0.95
N ILE A 145 -27.09 -5.16 0.21
CA ILE A 145 -25.79 -4.61 -0.19
C ILE A 145 -26.02 -3.37 -1.04
N LYS A 146 -26.92 -3.43 -2.04
CA LYS A 146 -27.26 -2.29 -2.89
C LYS A 146 -27.75 -1.10 -2.05
N SER A 147 -28.69 -1.32 -1.13
CA SER A 147 -29.22 -0.27 -0.27
C SER A 147 -28.15 0.39 0.60
N ILE A 148 -27.23 -0.38 1.20
CA ILE A 148 -26.10 0.15 1.98
C ILE A 148 -25.16 0.96 1.09
N THR A 149 -24.81 0.43 -0.10
CA THR A 149 -23.94 1.12 -1.05
C THR A 149 -24.54 2.45 -1.51
N GLU A 150 -25.82 2.47 -1.87
CA GLU A 150 -26.52 3.70 -2.29
C GLU A 150 -26.58 4.74 -1.17
N THR A 151 -26.85 4.30 0.08
CA THR A 151 -26.87 5.20 1.25
C THR A 151 -25.50 5.83 1.50
N LEU A 152 -24.43 5.04 1.42
CA LEU A 152 -23.07 5.54 1.59
C LEU A 152 -22.62 6.42 0.41
N GLN A 153 -23.02 6.09 -0.81
CA GLN A 153 -22.73 6.89 -2.00
C GLN A 153 -23.34 8.29 -1.87
N ALA A 154 -24.61 8.38 -1.47
CA ALA A 154 -25.28 9.66 -1.25
C ALA A 154 -24.54 10.51 -0.19
N ALA A 155 -24.17 9.91 0.95
CA ALA A 155 -23.42 10.60 2.00
C ALA A 155 -22.05 11.12 1.52
N VAL A 156 -21.36 10.36 0.67
CA VAL A 156 -20.07 10.75 0.07
C VAL A 156 -20.22 11.88 -0.96
N GLU A 157 -21.36 11.96 -1.64
CA GLU A 157 -21.68 13.04 -2.58
C GLU A 157 -22.07 14.32 -1.86
N ASP A 158 -22.90 14.23 -0.82
CA ASP A 158 -23.31 15.37 0.00
C ASP A 158 -22.13 16.03 0.71
N GLY A 159 -21.16 15.23 1.20
CA GLY A 159 -19.96 15.75 1.86
C GLY A 159 -18.95 16.45 0.92
N LYS A 160 -19.22 16.55 -0.38
CA LYS A 160 -18.41 17.34 -1.34
C LYS A 160 -18.95 18.74 -1.59
N ASN A 161 -20.19 19.02 -1.20
CA ASN A 161 -20.81 20.35 -1.21
C ASN A 161 -20.51 21.09 0.11
#